data_AF-I1BZ51-F1
#
_entry.id   AF-I1BZ51-F1
#
_cell.length_a   1.000
_cell.length_b   1.000
_cell.length_c   1.000
_cell.angle_alpha   90.00
_cell.angle_beta   90.00
_cell.angle_gamma   90.00
#
_symmetry.space_group_name_H-M   'P 1'
#
loop_
_entity.id
_entity.type
_entity.pdbx_description
1 polymer ?
#
loop_
_entity_poly.entity_id
_entity_poly.type
_entity_poly.pdbx_seq_one_letter_code
_entity_poly.pdbx_strand_id
1 'polypeptide(L)'
;MSAYLHYLIDVYPKVSQNFPGSTVGPISKSISANWHAMSVEERLPWKQKAELDKARYAKELKIYMTNKKEIDIVSNECNIKQ
;
A
#
# COMPACT_ATOMS: atom_id res chain seq x y z
N MET A 1 2.78 -0.04 -2.11
CA MET A 1 1.67 -1.00 -1.98
C MET A 1 1.64 -1.91 -3.21
N SER A 2 1.08 -3.11 -3.12
CA SER A 2 1.02 -4.04 -4.26
C SER A 2 -0.19 -3.75 -5.17
N ALA A 3 -0.13 -4.21 -6.42
CA ALA A 3 -1.21 -4.04 -7.40
C ALA A 3 -2.54 -4.62 -6.91
N TYR A 4 -2.49 -5.79 -6.27
CA TYR A 4 -3.66 -6.45 -5.68
C TYR A 4 -4.30 -5.62 -4.56
N LEU A 5 -3.50 -4.98 -3.70
CA LEU A 5 -4.05 -4.17 -2.61
C LEU A 5 -4.77 -2.93 -3.12
N HIS A 6 -4.25 -2.26 -4.14
CA HIS A 6 -4.95 -1.15 -4.78
C HIS A 6 -6.30 -1.58 -5.38
N TYR A 7 -6.32 -2.76 -6.00
CA TYR A 7 -7.55 -3.34 -6.54
C TYR A 7 -8.54 -3.70 -5.42
N LEU A 8 -8.07 -4.35 -4.36
CA LEU A 8 -8.89 -4.72 -3.21
C LEU A 8 -9.54 -3.48 -2.58
N ILE A 9 -8.79 -2.40 -2.36
CA ILE A 9 -9.32 -1.15 -1.77
C ILE A 9 -10.43 -0.54 -2.64
N ASP A 10 -10.30 -0.59 -3.96
CA ASP A 10 -11.29 -0.01 -4.86
C ASP A 10 -12.54 -0.89 -5.03
N VAL A 11 -12.37 -2.21 -5.01
CA VAL A 11 -13.45 -3.17 -5.26
C VAL A 11 -14.19 -3.55 -3.99
N TYR A 12 -13.52 -3.59 -2.84
CA TYR A 12 -14.12 -4.03 -1.58
C TYR A 12 -15.37 -3.24 -1.19
N PRO A 13 -15.40 -1.89 -1.24
CA PRO A 13 -16.62 -1.13 -0.92
C PRO A 13 -17.77 -1.46 -1.88
N LYS A 14 -17.47 -1.62 -3.17
CA LYS A 14 -18.46 -1.94 -4.22
C LYS A 14 -19.08 -3.31 -3.99
N VAL A 15 -18.26 -4.31 -3.64
CA VAL A 15 -18.74 -5.66 -3.35
C VAL A 15 -19.47 -5.69 -2.00
N SER A 16 -18.94 -5.03 -0.97
CA SER A 16 -19.57 -4.98 0.35
C SER A 16 -20.96 -4.34 0.32
N GLN A 17 -21.20 -3.35 -0.55
CA GLN A 17 -22.54 -2.76 -0.73
C GLN A 17 -23.56 -3.76 -1.27
N ASN A 18 -23.13 -4.69 -2.12
CA ASN A 18 -24.00 -5.73 -2.68
C ASN A 18 -24.28 -6.88 -1.69
N PHE A 19 -23.52 -6.96 -0.59
CA PHE A 19 -23.66 -8.00 0.43
C PHE A 19 -23.85 -7.39 1.83
N PRO A 20 -24.95 -6.66 2.09
CA PRO A 20 -25.23 -6.14 3.41
C PRO A 20 -25.39 -7.29 4.41
N GLY A 21 -24.54 -7.33 5.44
CA GLY A 21 -24.56 -8.36 6.49
C GLY A 21 -23.70 -9.61 6.23
N SER A 22 -22.98 -9.69 5.10
CA SER A 22 -21.99 -10.76 4.91
C SER A 22 -20.71 -10.52 5.69
N THR A 23 -20.08 -11.61 6.11
CA THR A 23 -18.76 -11.58 6.75
C THR A 23 -17.67 -11.19 5.74
N VAL A 24 -16.60 -10.56 6.23
CA VAL A 24 -15.43 -10.12 5.42
C VAL A 24 -14.81 -11.28 4.62
N GLY A 25 -14.84 -12.50 5.14
CA GLY A 25 -14.23 -13.69 4.53
C GLY A 25 -14.77 -14.01 3.11
N PRO A 26 -16.08 -14.26 2.96
CA PRO A 26 -16.71 -14.48 1.64
C PRO A 26 -16.44 -13.37 0.62
N ILE A 27 -16.49 -12.10 1.06
CA ILE A 27 -16.23 -10.93 0.20
C ILE A 27 -14.79 -10.98 -0.32
N SER A 28 -13.82 -11.14 0.59
CA SER A 28 -12.40 -11.24 0.23
C SER A 28 -12.12 -12.42 -0.72
N LYS A 29 -12.77 -13.57 -0.50
CA LYS A 29 -12.65 -14.75 -1.37
C LYS A 29 -13.16 -14.47 -2.79
N SER A 30 -14.29 -13.79 -2.91
CA SER A 30 -14.85 -13.37 -4.21
C SER A 30 -13.91 -12.42 -4.97
N ILE A 31 -13.40 -11.40 -4.27
CA ILE A 31 -12.47 -10.42 -4.86
C ILE A 31 -11.17 -11.09 -5.31
N SER A 32 -10.64 -12.03 -4.51
CA SER A 32 -9.45 -12.80 -4.83
C SER A 32 -9.66 -13.66 -6.08
N ALA A 33 -10.80 -14.34 -6.17
CA ALA A 33 -11.16 -15.13 -7.35
C ALA A 33 -11.26 -14.26 -8.60
N ASN A 34 -11.91 -13.10 -8.51
CA ASN A 34 -12.01 -12.16 -9.64
C ASN A 34 -10.63 -11.66 -10.07
N TRP A 35 -9.76 -11.30 -9.12
CA TRP A 35 -8.39 -10.89 -9.42
C TRP A 35 -7.63 -11.96 -10.21
N HIS A 36 -7.74 -13.24 -9.82
CA HIS A 36 -7.11 -14.36 -10.53
C HIS A 36 -7.69 -14.63 -11.92
N ALA A 37 -8.97 -14.32 -12.14
CA ALA A 37 -9.62 -14.42 -13.44
C ALA A 37 -9.27 -13.26 -14.40
N MET A 38 -8.92 -12.08 -13.88
CA MET A 38 -8.57 -10.92 -14.72
C MET A 38 -7.36 -11.19 -15.62
N SER A 39 -7.40 -10.63 -16.82
CA SER A 39 -6.30 -10.71 -17.80
C SER A 39 -5.10 -9.84 -17.40
N VAL A 40 -3.97 -10.03 -18.10
CA VAL A 40 -2.77 -9.21 -17.87
C VAL A 40 -3.03 -7.73 -18.17
N GLU A 41 -3.86 -7.46 -19.19
CA GLU A 41 -4.24 -6.12 -19.63
C GLU A 41 -5.12 -5.42 -18.60
N GLU A 42 -6.09 -6.13 -18.02
CA GLU A 42 -6.95 -5.60 -16.95
C GLU A 42 -6.16 -5.35 -15.65
N ARG A 43 -5.10 -6.14 -15.41
CA ARG A 43 -4.19 -5.95 -14.27
C ARG A 43 -3.14 -4.86 -14.51
N LEU A 44 -2.89 -4.45 -15.75
CA LEU A 44 -1.88 -3.45 -16.11
C LEU A 44 -2.06 -2.10 -15.39
N PRO A 45 -3.25 -1.47 -15.35
CA PRO A 45 -3.42 -0.20 -14.65
C PRO A 45 -3.14 -0.33 -13.15
N TRP A 46 -3.45 -1.47 -12.54
CA TRP A 46 -3.15 -1.74 -11.13
C TRP A 46 -1.66 -1.93 -10.87
N LYS A 47 -0.95 -2.56 -11.80
CA LYS A 47 0.52 -2.66 -11.76
C LYS A 47 1.18 -1.29 -11.87
N GLN A 48 0.71 -0.42 -12.77
CA GLN A 48 1.21 0.94 -12.90
C GLN A 48 0.98 1.76 -11.62
N LYS A 49 -0.21 1.68 -11.03
CA LYS A 49 -0.50 2.31 -9.72
C LYS A 49 0.45 1.83 -8.62
N ALA A 50 0.72 0.53 -8.56
CA ALA A 50 1.64 -0.04 -7.57
C ALA A 50 3.07 0.44 -7.76
N GLU A 51 3.55 0.57 -9.00
CA GLU A 51 4.90 1.06 -9.29
C GLU A 51 5.04 2.55 -8.95
N LEU A 52 4.02 3.35 -9.26
CA LEU A 52 3.97 4.76 -8.85
C LEU A 52 4.00 4.91 -7.32
N ASP A 53 3.23 4.09 -6.60
CA ASP A 53 3.23 4.11 -5.14
C ASP A 53 4.57 3.65 -4.55
N LYS A 54 5.21 2.64 -5.16
CA LYS A 54 6.56 2.22 -4.78
C LYS A 54 7.58 3.35 -4.96
N ALA A 55 7.50 4.10 -6.06
CA ALA A 55 8.36 5.25 -6.30
C ALA A 55 8.11 6.39 -5.29
N ARG A 56 6.85 6.65 -4.92
CA ARG A 56 6.49 7.60 -3.86
C ARG A 56 7.10 7.19 -2.52
N TYR A 57 6.88 5.94 -2.11
CA TYR A 57 7.43 5.41 -0.85
C TYR A 57 8.96 5.46 -0.83
N ALA A 58 9.64 5.16 -1.94
CA ALA A 58 11.10 5.27 -2.01
C ALA A 58 11.61 6.71 -1.80
N LYS A 59 10.88 7.73 -2.27
CA LYS A 59 11.19 9.14 -2.02
C LYS A 59 10.97 9.50 -0.55
N GLU A 60 9.82 9.12 0.01
CA GLU A 60 9.48 9.34 1.42
C GLU A 60 10.50 8.66 2.36
N LEU A 61 10.93 7.44 2.02
CA LEU A 61 11.92 6.69 2.79
C LEU A 61 13.29 7.39 2.80
N LYS A 62 13.73 7.98 1.68
CA LYS A 62 14.99 8.75 1.64
C LYS A 62 14.94 9.96 2.57
N ILE A 63 13.82 10.67 2.58
CA ILE A 63 13.61 11.83 3.48
C ILE A 63 13.60 11.35 4.93
N TYR A 64 12.82 10.32 5.24
CA TYR A 64 12.75 9.74 6.58
C TYR A 64 14.13 9.27 7.09
N MET A 65 14.91 8.58 6.25
CA MET A 65 16.25 8.13 6.60
C MET A 65 17.23 9.29 6.81
N THR A 66 17.11 10.37 6.04
CA THR A 66 17.94 11.56 6.21
C THR A 66 17.61 12.24 7.53
N ASN A 67 16.32 12.48 7.79
CA ASN A 67 15.85 13.09 9.04
C ASN A 67 16.19 12.21 10.25
N LYS A 68 16.11 10.88 10.13
CA LYS A 68 16.52 9.96 11.20
C LYS A 68 18.01 10.10 11.52
N LYS A 69 18.87 10.19 10.49
CA LYS A 69 20.31 10.42 10.70
C LYS A 69 20.58 11.77 11.34
N GLU A 70 19.87 12.82 10.94
CA GLU A 70 19.99 14.15 11.57
C GLU A 70 19.57 14.13 13.04
N ILE A 71 18.47 13.44 13.38
CA ILE A 71 18.04 13.24 14.77
C ILE A 71 19.10 12.47 15.56
N ASP A 72 19.63 11.38 15.01
CA ASP A 72 20.67 10.58 15.68
C ASP A 72 21.98 11.38 15.90
N ILE A 73 22.35 12.26 14.95
CA ILE A 73 23.52 13.16 15.09
C ILE A 73 23.28 14.20 16.19
N VAL A 74 22.13 14.88 16.18
CA VAL A 74 21.78 15.90 17.18
C VAL A 74 21.66 15.29 18.58
N SER A 75 21.11 14.08 18.71
CA SER A 75 21.04 13.36 19.99
C SER A 75 22.44 13.01 20.53
N ASN A 76 23.37 12.62 19.67
CA ASN A 76 24.75 12.33 20.09
C ASN A 76 25.55 13.62 20.42
N GLU A 77 25.34 14.71 19.68
CA GLU A 77 26.00 15.99 19.99
C GLU A 77 25.49 16.62 21.29
N CYS A 78 24.20 16.44 21.62
CA CYS A 78 23.61 16.91 22.89
C CYS A 78 24.23 16.17 24.10
N ASN A 79 24.61 14.91 23.94
CA ASN A 79 25.20 14.08 24.99
C ASN A 79 26.70 14.35 25.25
N ILE A 80 27.39 15.06 24.36
CA ILE A 80 28.83 15.38 24.49
C ILE A 80 29.04 16.77 25.13
N LYS A 81 28.02 17.63 25.16
CA LYS A 81 28.09 18.99 25.71
C LYS A 81 27.51 19.14 27.12
N GLN A 82 27.28 18.04 27.83
CA GLN A 82 26.85 18.03 29.23
C GLN A 82 27.96 17.51 30.13
#